data_AF-A0AAV5U7K6-F1
#
_entry.id   AF-A0AAV5U7K6-F1
#
_cell.length_a   1.000
_cell.length_b   1.000
_cell.length_c   1.000
_cell.angle_alpha   90.00
_cell.angle_beta   90.00
_cell.angle_gamma   90.00
#
_symmetry.space_group_name_H-M   'P 1'
#
loop_
_entity.id
_entity.type
_entity.pdbx_description
1 polymer ?
#
loop_
_entity_poly.entity_id
_entity_poly.type
_entity_poly.pdbx_seq_one_letter_code
_entity_poly.pdbx_strand_id
1 'polypeptide(L)'
;MILIGSRSVDPCSLLDLLFDKLHPSGNVVVYSPTIQHCQPAQKWLHERGAIHMVLSDQMYRVQQILPDRTHPLMSQMVVGGYVLAAIKVIGDPEKME
;
A
#
# COMPACT_ATOMS: atom_id res chain seq x y z
N MET A 1 -5.14 5.49 -12.26
CA MET A 1 -4.65 4.59 -11.20
C MET A 1 -3.15 4.73 -11.13
N ILE A 2 -2.58 4.91 -9.93
CA ILE A 2 -1.13 5.00 -9.70
C ILE A 2 -0.68 3.79 -8.88
N LEU A 3 0.41 3.17 -9.32
CA LEU A 3 1.10 2.09 -8.62
C LEU A 3 2.54 2.54 -8.34
N ILE A 4 2.95 2.52 -7.08
CA ILE A 4 4.30 2.88 -6.67
C ILE A 4 4.91 1.67 -5.97
N GLY A 5 6.01 1.16 -6.51
CA GLY A 5 6.81 0.11 -5.90
C GLY A 5 8.27 0.38 -6.18
N SER A 6 8.95 1.06 -5.26
CA SER A 6 10.36 1.41 -5.39
C SER A 6 11.14 0.97 -4.16
N ARG A 7 12.40 0.59 -4.35
CA ARG A 7 13.32 0.17 -3.29
C ARG A 7 14.15 1.32 -2.73
N SER A 8 14.48 2.29 -3.59
CA SER A 8 15.52 3.29 -3.32
C SER A 8 14.99 4.72 -3.32
N VAL A 9 13.71 4.91 -3.65
CA VAL A 9 13.09 6.23 -3.76
C VAL A 9 12.05 6.37 -2.67
N ASP A 10 12.05 7.53 -2.02
CA ASP A 10 11.05 7.86 -1.02
C ASP A 10 9.65 7.95 -1.67
N PRO A 11 8.65 7.24 -1.13
CA PRO A 11 7.31 7.20 -1.73
C PRO A 11 6.61 8.56 -1.69
N CYS A 12 6.90 9.42 -0.70
CA CYS A 12 6.25 10.73 -0.59
C CYS A 12 6.67 11.65 -1.74
N SER A 13 7.94 11.63 -2.15
CA SER A 13 8.43 12.42 -3.29
C SER A 13 7.75 12.03 -4.60
N LEU A 14 7.48 10.74 -4.82
CA LEU A 14 6.74 10.26 -5.99
C LEU A 14 5.26 10.61 -5.92
N LEU A 15 4.67 10.51 -4.72
CA LEU A 15 3.30 10.91 -4.50
C LEU A 15 3.10 12.40 -4.81
N ASP A 16 4.03 13.27 -4.43
CA ASP A 16 3.94 14.71 -4.71
C ASP A 16 3.85 15.03 -6.22
N LEU A 17 4.69 14.38 -7.03
CA LEU A 17 4.71 14.57 -8.48
C LEU A 17 3.50 13.96 -9.19
N LEU A 18 3.02 12.80 -8.71
CA LEU A 18 2.02 12.01 -9.42
C LEU A 18 0.58 12.31 -8.97
N PHE A 19 0.39 12.72 -7.72
CA PHE A 19 -0.95 12.92 -7.14
C PHE A 19 -1.71 14.02 -7.87
N ASP A 20 -1.06 15.13 -8.23
CA ASP A 20 -1.72 16.22 -8.96
C ASP A 20 -2.14 15.81 -10.38
N LYS A 21 -1.44 14.85 -10.99
CA LYS A 21 -1.76 14.32 -12.33
C LYS A 21 -2.87 13.27 -12.32
N LEU A 22 -3.26 12.76 -11.15
CA LEU A 22 -4.28 11.72 -11.03
C LEU A 22 -5.69 12.31 -11.16
N HIS A 23 -6.54 11.68 -11.98
CA HIS A 23 -7.96 12.01 -12.05
C HIS A 23 -8.66 11.80 -10.68
N PRO A 24 -9.68 12.61 -10.33
CA PRO A 24 -10.56 12.35 -9.18
C PRO A 24 -11.10 10.92 -9.16
N SER A 25 -11.33 10.33 -7.98
CA SER A 25 -11.70 8.91 -7.83
C SER A 25 -10.63 7.92 -8.33
N GLY A 26 -9.41 8.39 -8.62
CA GLY A 26 -8.30 7.54 -8.97
C GLY A 26 -7.76 6.77 -7.75
N ASN A 27 -7.50 5.48 -7.92
CA ASN A 27 -6.82 4.68 -6.90
C ASN A 27 -5.31 4.96 -6.89
N VAL A 28 -4.76 5.10 -5.70
CA VAL A 28 -3.33 5.18 -5.40
C VAL A 28 -2.94 3.95 -4.59
N VAL A 29 -1.95 3.22 -5.05
CA VAL A 29 -1.46 2.03 -4.35
C VAL A 29 0.06 2.13 -4.22
N VAL A 30 0.56 2.01 -2.99
CA VAL A 30 1.98 2.08 -2.64
C VAL A 30 2.38 0.74 -2.02
N TYR A 31 3.37 0.09 -2.61
CA TYR A 31 3.98 -1.13 -2.12
C TYR A 31 5.38 -0.84 -1.54
N SER A 32 5.67 -1.39 -0.37
CA SER A 32 7.01 -1.38 0.21
C SER A 32 7.30 -2.67 0.97
N PRO A 33 8.55 -3.20 0.93
CA PRO A 33 8.93 -4.34 1.76
C PRO A 33 8.90 -4.05 3.26
N THR A 34 8.89 -2.78 3.67
CA THR A 34 8.92 -2.38 5.09
C THR A 34 7.84 -1.36 5.40
N ILE A 35 7.18 -1.53 6.55
CA ILE A 35 6.11 -0.65 7.01
C ILE A 35 6.58 0.80 7.24
N GLN A 36 7.87 0.99 7.54
CA GLN A 36 8.47 2.29 7.85
C GLN A 36 8.32 3.30 6.71
N HIS A 37 8.26 2.84 5.45
CA HIS A 37 8.06 3.72 4.29
C HIS A 37 6.57 3.94 3.99
N CYS A 38 5.69 3.02 4.40
CA CYS A 38 4.25 3.13 4.20
C CYS A 38 3.61 4.14 5.17
N GLN A 39 4.11 4.27 6.40
CA GLN A 39 3.55 5.20 7.38
C GLN A 39 3.64 6.68 6.95
N PRO A 40 4.80 7.19 6.51
CA PRO A 40 4.90 8.56 5.99
C PRO A 40 3.99 8.79 4.79
N ALA A 41 3.91 7.83 3.86
CA ALA A 41 3.02 7.90 2.71
C ALA A 41 1.54 7.95 3.10
N GLN A 42 1.14 7.20 4.13
CA GLN A 42 -0.22 7.23 4.67
C GLN A 42 -0.55 8.58 5.30
N LYS A 43 0.37 9.14 6.10
CA LYS A 43 0.20 10.47 6.69
C LYS A 43 0.05 11.54 5.60
N TRP A 44 0.90 11.48 4.58
CA TRP A 44 0.86 12.40 3.44
C TRP A 44 -0.47 12.31 2.67
N LEU A 45 -0.98 11.10 2.44
CA LEU A 45 -2.28 10.88 1.78
C LEU A 45 -3.45 11.42 2.62
N HIS A 46 -3.38 11.28 3.94
CA HIS A 46 -4.37 11.83 4.86
C HIS A 46 -4.40 13.37 4.82
N GLU A 47 -3.22 14.02 4.83
CA GLU A 47 -3.12 15.48 4.72
C GLU A 47 -3.68 16.04 3.40
N ARG A 48 -3.63 15.25 2.32
CA ARG A 48 -4.20 15.61 1.01
C ARG A 48 -5.66 15.21 0.82
N GLY A 49 -6.34 14.72 1.86
CA GLY A 49 -7.78 14.39 1.81
C GLY A 49 -8.11 13.11 1.02
N ALA A 50 -7.15 12.20 0.86
CA ALA A 50 -7.45 10.90 0.28
C ALA A 50 -8.33 10.06 1.23
N ILE A 51 -9.30 9.34 0.68
CA ILE A 51 -10.22 8.51 1.46
C ILE A 51 -9.89 7.03 1.33
N HIS A 52 -10.49 6.22 2.20
CA HIS A 52 -10.39 4.75 2.17
C HIS A 52 -8.92 4.27 2.16
N MET A 53 -8.14 4.77 3.12
CA MET A 53 -6.75 4.35 3.31
C MET A 53 -6.70 3.00 4.03
N VAL A 54 -6.22 1.98 3.33
CA VAL A 54 -6.08 0.62 3.85
C VAL A 54 -4.62 0.20 3.76
N LEU A 55 -4.01 -0.05 4.91
CA LEU A 55 -2.68 -0.65 5.02
C LEU A 55 -2.85 -2.15 5.27
N SER A 56 -2.42 -2.98 4.32
CA SER A 56 -2.51 -4.44 4.39
C SER A 56 -1.14 -5.08 4.32
N ASP A 57 -0.88 -6.04 5.21
CA ASP A 57 0.27 -6.96 5.12
C ASP A 57 -0.12 -8.20 4.31
N GLN A 58 0.77 -8.67 3.45
CA GLN A 58 0.52 -9.83 2.61
C GLN A 58 1.33 -11.02 3.11
N MET A 59 0.64 -11.95 3.79
CA MET A 59 1.20 -13.22 4.22
C MET A 59 0.63 -14.37 3.37
N TYR A 60 1.50 -15.24 2.89
CA TYR A 60 1.11 -16.46 2.20
C TYR A 60 1.81 -17.66 2.82
N ARG A 61 1.10 -18.77 2.96
CA ARG A 61 1.63 -20.02 3.52
C ARG A 61 1.32 -21.19 2.61
N VAL A 62 2.35 -21.82 2.06
CA VAL A 62 2.23 -23.01 1.22
C VAL A 62 1.93 -24.23 2.09
N GLN A 63 0.97 -25.05 1.67
CA GLN A 63 0.66 -26.36 2.24
C GLN A 63 1.25 -27.46 1.35
N GLN A 64 1.97 -28.41 1.96
CA GLN A 64 2.40 -29.63 1.30
C GLN A 64 1.29 -30.68 1.41
N ILE A 65 0.78 -31.15 0.27
CA ILE A 65 -0.31 -32.14 0.20
C ILE A 65 0.28 -33.45 -0.30
N LEU A 66 0.48 -34.39 0.62
CA LEU A 66 0.89 -35.77 0.36
C LEU A 66 0.01 -36.71 1.19
N PRO A 67 -0.29 -37.93 0.70
CA PRO A 67 -0.98 -38.96 1.49
C PRO A 67 -0.28 -39.14 2.85
N ASP A 68 -1.05 -39.06 3.94
CA ASP A 68 -0.60 -39.17 5.34
C ASP A 68 0.51 -38.18 5.79
N ARG A 69 0.87 -37.18 4.98
CA ARG A 69 1.93 -36.20 5.27
C ARG A 69 1.54 -34.77 4.90
N THR A 70 0.30 -34.39 5.17
CA THR A 70 -0.17 -33.01 4.93
C THR A 70 0.31 -32.07 6.02
N HIS A 71 1.17 -31.12 5.67
CA HIS A 71 1.70 -30.11 6.60
C HIS A 71 2.14 -28.84 5.85
N PRO A 72 2.21 -27.68 6.53
CA PRO A 72 2.79 -26.48 5.93
C PRO A 72 4.26 -26.69 5.55
N LEU A 73 4.74 -25.97 4.54
CA LEU A 73 6.18 -25.95 4.24
C LEU A 73 6.95 -25.42 5.47
N MET A 74 7.91 -26.21 5.96
CA MET A 74 8.63 -25.90 7.22
C MET A 74 9.63 -24.74 7.07
N SER A 75 10.10 -24.46 5.86
CA SER A 75 10.98 -23.33 5.55
C SER A 75 10.40 -22.56 4.38
N GLN A 76 9.91 -21.34 4.64
CA GLN A 76 9.38 -20.44 3.62
C GLN A 76 9.72 -19.00 4.01
N MET A 77 9.99 -18.16 3.01
CA MET A 77 9.94 -16.71 3.19
C MET A 77 8.46 -16.30 3.36
N VAL A 78 8.13 -15.75 4.53
CA VAL A 78 6.75 -15.35 4.90
C VAL A 78 6.50 -13.85 4.65
N VAL A 79 7.55 -13.08 4.36
CA VAL A 79 7.45 -11.63 4.15
C VAL A 79 7.07 -11.33 2.71
N GLY A 80 5.81 -10.92 2.49
CA GLY A 80 5.30 -10.43 1.20
C GLY A 80 5.34 -8.91 1.06
N GLY A 81 5.61 -8.18 2.13
CA GLY A 81 5.62 -6.72 2.17
C GLY A 81 4.26 -6.11 2.46
N TYR A 82 4.23 -4.78 2.50
CA TYR A 82 3.08 -3.97 2.87
C TYR A 82 2.51 -3.25 1.65
N VAL A 83 1.18 -3.19 1.57
CA VAL A 83 0.45 -2.47 0.54
C VAL A 83 -0.44 -1.43 1.21
N LEU A 84 -0.24 -0.18 0.84
CA LEU A 84 -1.11 0.95 1.20
C LEU A 84 -1.97 1.28 -0.02
N ALA A 85 -3.28 1.16 0.11
CA ALA A 85 -4.24 1.55 -0.92
C ALA A 85 -5.07 2.75 -0.44
N ALA A 86 -5.31 3.73 -1.30
CA ALA A 86 -6.13 4.90 -1.03
C ALA A 86 -6.83 5.39 -2.31
N ILE A 87 -7.87 6.20 -2.14
CA ILE A 87 -8.64 6.78 -3.25
C ILE A 87 -8.49 8.30 -3.20
N LYS A 88 -8.06 8.89 -4.32
CA LYS A 88 -8.01 10.35 -4.48
C LYS A 88 -9.42 10.91 -4.61
N VAL A 89 -9.74 11.95 -3.86
CA VAL A 89 -11.01 12.68 -3.94
C VAL A 89 -10.69 14.16 -4.17
N ILE A 90 -11.58 14.89 -4.82
CA ILE A 90 -11.52 16.35 -4.83
C ILE A 90 -12.09 16.78 -3.47
N GLY A 91 -11.24 17.31 -2.60
CA GLY A 91 -11.72 17.91 -1.36
C GLY A 91 -12.46 19.21 -1.68
N ASP A 92 -13.70 19.33 -1.24
CA ASP A 92 -14.31 20.64 -1.00
C ASP A 92 -13.61 21.23 0.24
N PRO A 93 -12.95 22.40 0.15
CA PRO A 93 -12.18 22.97 1.26
C PRO A 93 -13.03 23.37 2.48
N GLU A 94 -14.35 23.15 2.46
CA GLU A 94 -15.31 23.61 3.47
C GLU A 94 -15.66 22.58 4.57
N LYS A 95 -15.12 21.35 4.54
CA LYS A 95 -15.49 20.30 5.50
C LYS A 95 -14.33 19.70 6.30
N MET A 96 -13.20 20.39 6.36
CA MET A 96 -12.06 20.00 7.19
C MET A 96 -11.97 20.92 8.42
N GLU A 97 -13.08 21.02 9.16
CA GLU A 97 -13.18 21.57 10.53
C GLU A 97 -13.78 20.52 11.46
#